data_AF-A0A317YBJ4-F1
#
_entry.id   AF-A0A317YBJ4-F1
#
_cell.length_a   1.000
_cell.length_b   1.000
_cell.length_c   1.000
_cell.angle_alpha   90.00
_cell.angle_beta   90.00
_cell.angle_gamma   90.00
#
_symmetry.space_group_name_H-M   'P 1'
#
loop_
_entity.id
_entity.type
_entity.pdbx_description
1 polymer ?
#
loop_
_entity_poly.entity_id
_entity_poly.type
_entity_poly.pdbx_seq_one_letter_code
_entity_poly.pdbx_strand_id
1 'polypeptide(L)'
;MDKPKSSGTKDATPERSNSNTVDLDPNDTSPSSSSRKRPIGRDAAKAAKKKASSVSLSHEYASKMHDLSVQKIELFKETEDERKVRLDEIVSLEKVKVEEAREHRKTMIELERERLALDKQRLNMEAEKKEKEEEERILAINLDQCQPLQRMYYQALQEDIIEKLNARRRGSRQ
;
A
#
# COMPACT_ATOMS: atom_id res chain seq x y z
N MET A 1 -11.92 17.77 -47.72
CA MET A 1 -10.47 17.93 -47.50
C MET A 1 -10.28 18.66 -46.18
N ASP A 2 -9.09 18.55 -45.60
CA ASP A 2 -8.53 19.36 -44.50
C ASP A 2 -8.45 18.69 -43.12
N LYS A 3 -7.29 18.04 -42.92
CA LYS A 3 -6.67 17.76 -41.62
C LYS A 3 -5.78 18.96 -41.25
N PRO A 4 -5.65 19.34 -39.96
CA PRO A 4 -4.50 20.12 -39.54
C PRO A 4 -3.34 19.22 -39.07
N LYS A 5 -2.17 19.45 -39.67
CA LYS A 5 -0.85 19.03 -39.19
C LYS A 5 -0.32 20.11 -38.24
N SER A 6 0.23 19.74 -37.08
CA SER A 6 1.07 20.64 -36.28
C SER A 6 2.51 20.12 -36.24
N SER A 7 3.42 20.92 -36.74
CA SER A 7 4.86 20.68 -36.84
C SER A 7 5.63 21.54 -35.83
N GLY A 8 6.57 20.90 -35.13
CA GLY A 8 7.92 21.42 -34.85
C GLY A 8 8.12 22.32 -33.63
N THR A 9 9.07 21.93 -32.77
CA THR A 9 10.27 22.73 -32.41
C THR A 9 11.33 21.84 -31.74
N LYS A 10 12.58 21.98 -32.21
CA LYS A 10 13.82 21.51 -31.58
C LYS A 10 14.39 22.69 -30.79
N ASP A 11 15.08 22.45 -29.68
CA ASP A 11 16.15 23.33 -29.19
C ASP A 11 17.12 22.55 -28.28
N ALA A 12 18.38 23.01 -28.27
CA ALA A 12 19.58 22.25 -27.94
C ALA A 12 20.35 22.81 -26.72
N THR A 13 20.93 21.89 -25.90
CA THR A 13 22.17 21.95 -25.06
C THR A 13 22.34 23.09 -24.01
N PRO A 14 23.15 22.93 -22.91
CA PRO A 14 24.50 22.34 -22.89
C PRO A 14 25.00 21.54 -21.66
N GLU A 15 26.16 20.94 -21.92
CA GLU A 15 27.15 20.22 -21.11
C GLU A 15 27.50 20.82 -19.73
N ARG A 16 27.91 19.94 -18.79
CA ARG A 16 28.70 20.34 -17.61
C ARG A 16 29.83 19.33 -17.35
N SER A 17 31.03 19.70 -17.80
CA SER A 17 32.31 19.07 -17.49
C SER A 17 32.73 19.39 -16.05
N ASN A 18 33.05 18.36 -15.25
CA ASN A 18 33.72 18.54 -13.96
C ASN A 18 35.05 17.76 -13.99
N SER A 19 36.16 18.47 -14.17
CA SER A 19 37.53 17.97 -14.00
C SER A 19 38.07 18.53 -12.68
N ASN A 20 38.42 17.66 -11.74
CA ASN A 20 39.13 18.03 -10.50
C ASN A 20 40.43 17.23 -10.42
N THR A 21 41.53 17.82 -10.88
CA THR A 21 42.89 17.32 -10.62
C THR A 21 43.51 18.16 -9.51
N VAL A 22 43.92 17.54 -8.40
CA VAL A 22 44.65 18.18 -7.32
C VAL A 22 46.11 17.77 -7.46
N ASP A 23 46.98 18.72 -7.78
CA ASP A 23 48.44 18.54 -7.82
C ASP A 23 49.03 19.10 -6.53
N LEU A 24 49.71 18.26 -5.75
CA LEU A 24 50.34 18.62 -4.48
C LEU A 24 51.72 17.99 -4.43
N ASP A 25 52.71 18.70 -4.94
CA ASP A 25 54.12 18.43 -4.68
C ASP A 25 54.60 19.32 -3.51
N PRO A 26 55.01 18.77 -2.36
CA PRO A 26 55.78 19.50 -1.38
C PRO A 26 57.25 19.15 -1.56
N ASN A 27 57.94 19.94 -2.37
CA ASN A 27 59.38 19.96 -2.36
C ASN A 27 59.88 20.77 -1.15
N ASP A 28 61.02 20.30 -0.63
CA ASP A 28 62.05 21.05 0.08
C ASP A 28 62.21 21.00 1.62
N THR A 29 63.29 20.27 1.96
CA THR A 29 64.41 20.59 2.84
C THR A 29 64.41 20.30 4.36
N SER A 30 65.46 19.55 4.71
CA SER A 30 65.87 18.96 5.99
C SER A 30 66.17 19.95 7.14
N PRO A 31 66.15 19.47 8.41
CA PRO A 31 66.45 20.30 9.58
C PRO A 31 67.96 20.45 9.82
N SER A 32 68.41 21.69 10.01
CA SER A 32 69.78 22.02 10.42
C SER A 32 70.05 21.63 11.88
N SER A 33 71.24 21.08 12.08
CA SER A 33 71.76 20.44 13.28
C SER A 33 72.19 21.44 14.36
N SER A 34 71.87 21.15 15.63
CA SER A 34 72.55 21.77 16.78
C SER A 34 72.79 20.76 17.89
N SER A 35 73.91 20.05 17.79
CA SER A 35 74.41 19.12 18.80
C SER A 35 75.19 19.87 19.89
N ARG A 36 74.49 20.65 20.74
CA ARG A 36 75.05 21.10 22.03
C ARG A 36 74.71 20.08 23.11
N LYS A 37 75.72 19.37 23.61
CA LYS A 37 75.57 18.38 24.69
C LYS A 37 75.06 19.07 25.96
N ARG A 38 73.86 18.69 26.40
CA ARG A 38 73.22 19.21 27.62
C ARG A 38 73.90 18.63 28.88
N PRO A 39 73.92 19.36 30.00
CA PRO A 39 74.53 18.87 31.23
C PRO A 39 73.91 17.55 31.68
N ILE A 40 74.77 16.57 32.01
CA ILE A 40 74.39 15.22 32.43
C ILE A 40 73.43 15.34 33.63
N GLY A 41 72.25 14.72 33.55
CA GLY A 41 71.24 14.76 34.61
C GLY A 41 70.10 15.79 34.47
N ARG A 42 70.26 16.87 33.68
CA ARG A 42 69.16 17.82 33.41
C ARG A 42 68.05 17.19 32.58
N ASP A 43 68.41 16.37 31.61
CA ASP A 43 67.43 15.68 30.77
C ASP A 43 66.73 14.54 31.51
N ALA A 44 67.39 13.87 32.46
CA ALA A 44 66.79 12.78 33.25
C ALA A 44 65.68 13.29 34.18
N ALA A 45 65.93 14.37 34.95
CA ALA A 45 64.94 14.95 35.84
C ALA A 45 63.76 15.59 35.08
N LYS A 46 64.03 16.22 33.91
CA LYS A 46 62.97 16.77 33.05
C LYS A 46 62.19 15.66 32.31
N ALA A 47 62.85 14.56 31.94
CA ALA A 47 62.20 13.38 31.36
C ALA A 47 61.30 12.67 32.38
N ALA A 48 61.73 12.53 33.64
CA ALA A 48 60.90 11.94 34.69
C ALA A 48 59.65 12.78 34.99
N LYS A 49 59.78 14.11 35.15
CA LYS A 49 58.62 15.02 35.31
C LYS A 49 57.71 15.06 34.07
N LYS A 50 58.29 15.01 32.85
CA LYS A 50 57.50 14.92 31.61
C LYS A 50 56.75 13.60 31.51
N LYS A 51 57.35 12.47 31.90
CA LYS A 51 56.68 11.16 31.86
C LYS A 51 55.53 11.08 32.87
N ALA A 52 55.72 11.53 34.11
CA ALA A 52 54.64 11.51 35.10
C ALA A 52 53.47 12.45 34.71
N SER A 53 53.79 13.67 34.24
CA SER A 53 52.78 14.64 33.82
C SER A 53 52.10 14.27 32.49
N SER A 54 52.83 13.75 31.49
CA SER A 54 52.23 13.36 30.21
C SER A 54 51.42 12.07 30.30
N VAL A 55 51.80 11.13 31.17
CA VAL A 55 51.03 9.91 31.40
C VAL A 55 49.73 10.23 32.14
N SER A 56 49.76 11.14 33.13
CA SER A 56 48.51 11.62 33.77
C SER A 56 47.62 12.35 32.76
N LEU A 57 48.18 13.26 31.96
CA LEU A 57 47.41 14.01 30.95
C LEU A 57 46.85 13.10 29.84
N SER A 58 47.61 12.09 29.39
CA SER A 58 47.12 11.14 28.37
C SER A 58 46.09 10.18 28.93
N HIS A 59 46.21 9.80 30.20
CA HIS A 59 45.22 8.97 30.87
C HIS A 59 43.91 9.72 31.09
N GLU A 60 43.98 10.96 31.57
CA GLU A 60 42.80 11.83 31.70
C GLU A 60 42.14 12.09 30.35
N TYR A 61 42.93 12.33 29.30
CA TYR A 61 42.43 12.45 27.93
C TYR A 61 41.76 11.17 27.44
N ALA A 62 42.40 10.01 27.61
CA ALA A 62 41.85 8.72 27.20
C ALA A 62 40.56 8.38 27.96
N SER A 63 40.51 8.66 29.26
CA SER A 63 39.31 8.51 30.09
C SER A 63 38.19 9.41 29.57
N LYS A 64 38.47 10.69 29.34
CA LYS A 64 37.47 11.63 28.82
C LYS A 64 36.94 11.24 27.44
N MET A 65 37.79 10.72 26.56
CA MET A 65 37.37 10.21 25.25
C MET A 65 36.54 8.93 25.36
N HIS A 66 36.86 8.05 26.32
CA HIS A 66 36.06 6.88 26.63
C HIS A 66 34.67 7.28 27.16
N ASP A 67 34.63 8.20 28.13
CA ASP A 67 33.38 8.71 28.71
C ASP A 67 32.50 9.39 27.65
N LEU A 68 33.09 10.19 26.75
CA LEU A 68 32.40 10.78 25.60
C LEU A 68 31.85 9.71 24.64
N SER A 69 32.61 8.63 24.40
CA SER A 69 32.14 7.51 23.58
C SER A 69 30.96 6.79 24.22
N VAL A 70 30.97 6.60 25.54
CA VAL A 70 29.88 5.99 26.30
C VAL A 70 28.63 6.87 26.23
N GLN A 71 28.76 8.18 26.51
CA GLN A 71 27.65 9.14 26.41
C GLN A 71 27.03 9.18 25.00
N LYS A 72 27.87 9.11 23.96
CA LYS A 72 27.39 9.06 22.56
C LYS A 72 26.58 7.79 22.29
N ILE A 73 27.01 6.64 22.80
CA ILE A 73 26.26 5.37 22.67
C ILE A 73 24.93 5.44 23.42
N GLU A 74 24.92 6.03 24.61
CA GLU A 74 23.70 6.20 25.42
C GLU A 74 22.65 7.07 24.72
N LEU A 75 23.06 8.22 24.17
CA LEU A 75 22.18 9.08 23.37
C LEU A 75 21.57 8.35 22.15
N PHE A 76 22.36 7.49 21.49
CA PHE A 76 21.84 6.69 20.38
C PHE A 76 20.81 5.65 20.83
N LYS A 77 20.97 5.06 22.02
CA LYS A 77 20.02 4.08 22.56
C LYS A 77 18.70 4.74 22.95
N GLU A 78 18.74 5.87 23.66
CA GLU A 78 17.53 6.61 24.03
C GLU A 78 16.72 7.01 22.77
N THR A 79 17.42 7.47 21.73
CA THR A 79 16.77 7.81 20.45
C THR A 79 16.36 6.58 19.62
N GLU A 80 16.94 5.41 19.87
CA GLU A 80 16.54 4.15 19.24
C GLU A 80 15.21 3.63 19.79
N ASP A 81 15.01 3.70 21.10
CA ASP A 81 13.76 3.28 21.73
C ASP A 81 12.59 4.17 21.26
N GLU A 82 12.78 5.49 21.22
CA GLU A 82 11.78 6.40 20.65
C GLU A 82 11.49 6.12 19.17
N ARG A 83 12.54 5.82 18.38
CA ARG A 83 12.39 5.49 16.96
C ARG A 83 11.62 4.18 16.78
N LYS A 84 11.87 3.19 17.66
CA LYS A 84 11.16 1.92 17.66
C LYS A 84 9.68 2.12 17.98
N VAL A 85 9.35 2.90 19.00
CA VAL A 85 7.95 3.21 19.34
C VAL A 85 7.24 3.88 18.17
N ARG A 86 7.88 4.86 17.50
CA ARG A 86 7.31 5.50 16.31
C ARG A 86 7.10 4.52 15.16
N LEU A 87 8.04 3.59 14.95
CA LEU A 87 7.91 2.57 13.91
C LEU A 87 6.75 1.60 14.22
N ASP A 88 6.63 1.15 15.48
CA ASP A 88 5.54 0.30 15.92
C ASP A 88 4.18 0.99 15.76
N GLU A 89 4.10 2.29 16.06
CA GLU A 89 2.92 3.11 15.83
C GLU A 89 2.56 3.18 14.33
N ILE A 90 3.53 3.46 13.45
CA ILE A 90 3.32 3.47 11.99
C ILE A 90 2.80 2.11 11.50
N VAL A 91 3.40 1.01 11.95
CA VAL A 91 2.97 -0.34 11.58
C VAL A 91 1.55 -0.63 12.06
N SER A 92 1.20 -0.17 13.27
CA SER A 92 -0.15 -0.33 13.82
C SER A 92 -1.19 0.43 13.00
N LEU A 93 -0.88 1.66 12.59
CA LEU A 93 -1.75 2.49 11.75
C LEU A 93 -1.94 1.89 10.36
N GLU A 94 -0.87 1.40 9.74
CA GLU A 94 -0.96 0.76 8.42
C GLU A 94 -1.80 -0.53 8.50
N LYS A 95 -1.65 -1.31 9.58
CA LYS A 95 -2.49 -2.49 9.81
C LYS A 95 -3.97 -2.14 9.92
N VAL A 96 -4.32 -1.10 10.68
CA VAL A 96 -5.71 -0.63 10.82
C VAL A 96 -6.27 -0.21 9.46
N LYS A 97 -5.49 0.56 8.69
CA LYS A 97 -5.89 1.01 7.35
C LYS A 97 -6.14 -0.15 6.38
N VAL A 98 -5.28 -1.17 6.40
CA VAL A 98 -5.45 -2.37 5.57
C VAL A 98 -6.71 -3.14 5.96
N GLU A 99 -6.95 -3.31 7.26
CA GLU A 99 -8.15 -3.99 7.76
C GLU A 99 -9.42 -3.21 7.44
N GLU A 100 -9.46 -1.90 7.63
CA GLU A 100 -10.60 -1.06 7.28
C GLU A 100 -10.91 -1.15 5.78
N ALA A 101 -9.88 -1.07 4.92
CA ALA A 101 -10.05 -1.23 3.48
C ALA A 101 -10.53 -2.64 3.09
N ARG A 102 -10.18 -3.67 3.88
CA ARG A 102 -10.64 -5.04 3.68
C ARG A 102 -12.11 -5.18 4.07
N GLU A 103 -12.50 -4.67 5.24
CA GLU A 103 -13.89 -4.71 5.71
C GLU A 103 -14.80 -3.87 4.81
N HIS A 104 -14.38 -2.66 4.41
CA HIS A 104 -15.12 -1.85 3.43
C HIS A 104 -15.34 -2.60 2.11
N ARG A 105 -14.33 -3.32 1.61
CA ARG A 105 -14.51 -4.13 0.39
C ARG A 105 -15.52 -5.25 0.57
N LYS A 106 -15.53 -5.91 1.73
CA LYS A 106 -16.52 -6.96 2.02
C LYS A 106 -17.93 -6.39 2.10
N THR A 107 -18.12 -5.31 2.85
CA THR A 107 -19.45 -4.68 3.00
C THR A 107 -19.99 -4.20 1.66
N MET A 108 -19.13 -3.64 0.79
CA MET A 108 -19.52 -3.27 -0.57
C MET A 108 -19.98 -4.47 -1.41
N ILE A 109 -19.28 -5.60 -1.33
CA ILE A 109 -19.67 -6.83 -2.03
C ILE A 109 -20.98 -7.39 -1.47
N GLU A 110 -21.19 -7.34 -0.16
CA GLU A 110 -22.43 -7.81 0.48
C GLU A 110 -23.62 -6.96 0.06
N LEU A 111 -23.49 -5.63 0.06
CA LEU A 111 -24.53 -4.73 -0.42
C LEU A 111 -24.86 -4.96 -1.90
N GLU A 112 -23.86 -5.21 -2.75
CA GLU A 112 -24.08 -5.53 -4.15
C GLU A 112 -24.83 -6.86 -4.33
N ARG A 113 -24.49 -7.88 -3.54
CA ARG A 113 -25.19 -9.17 -3.54
C ARG A 113 -26.64 -9.02 -3.10
N GLU A 114 -26.90 -8.26 -2.04
CA GLU A 114 -28.26 -8.00 -1.56
C GLU A 114 -29.09 -7.26 -2.62
N ARG A 115 -28.49 -6.23 -3.24
CA ARG A 115 -29.12 -5.51 -4.35
C ARG A 115 -29.48 -6.45 -5.51
N LEU A 116 -28.55 -7.30 -5.94
CA LEU A 116 -28.79 -8.27 -7.01
C LEU A 116 -29.86 -9.31 -6.62
N ALA A 117 -29.93 -9.71 -5.36
CA ALA A 117 -30.96 -10.62 -4.88
C ALA A 117 -32.35 -9.98 -4.94
N LEU A 118 -32.49 -8.71 -4.53
CA LEU A 118 -33.74 -7.96 -4.63
C LEU A 118 -34.15 -7.74 -6.09
N ASP A 119 -33.21 -7.37 -6.96
CA ASP A 119 -33.49 -7.20 -8.40
C ASP A 119 -33.95 -8.53 -9.03
N LYS A 120 -33.31 -9.65 -8.68
CA LYS A 120 -33.73 -10.98 -9.13
C LYS A 120 -35.13 -11.35 -8.62
N GLN A 121 -35.43 -11.09 -7.35
CA GLN A 121 -36.76 -11.32 -6.80
C GLN A 121 -37.81 -10.49 -7.52
N ARG A 122 -37.53 -9.21 -7.77
CA ARG A 122 -38.43 -8.32 -8.51
C ARG A 122 -38.69 -8.81 -9.93
N LEU A 123 -37.65 -9.25 -10.64
CA LEU A 123 -37.78 -9.82 -11.98
C LEU A 123 -38.60 -11.10 -11.98
N ASN A 124 -38.40 -11.98 -11.00
CA ASN A 124 -39.20 -13.20 -10.87
C ASN A 124 -40.67 -12.88 -10.61
N MET A 125 -40.96 -11.95 -9.69
CA MET A 125 -42.34 -11.52 -9.41
C MET A 125 -43.01 -10.89 -10.64
N GLU A 126 -42.28 -10.10 -11.41
CA GLU A 126 -42.78 -9.52 -12.66
C GLU A 126 -43.02 -10.59 -13.74
N ALA A 127 -42.12 -11.56 -13.86
CA ALA A 127 -42.27 -12.70 -14.77
C ALA A 127 -43.49 -13.56 -14.41
N GLU A 128 -43.66 -13.90 -13.13
CA GLU A 128 -44.84 -14.62 -12.64
C GLU A 128 -46.13 -13.83 -12.87
N LYS A 129 -46.10 -12.51 -12.71
CA LYS A 129 -47.26 -11.65 -12.99
C LYS A 129 -47.62 -11.68 -14.48
N LYS A 130 -46.63 -11.56 -15.37
CA LYS A 130 -46.84 -11.64 -16.82
C LYS A 130 -47.34 -13.02 -17.26
N GLU A 131 -46.80 -14.08 -16.68
CA GLU A 131 -47.25 -15.44 -16.92
C GLU A 131 -48.72 -15.59 -16.51
N LYS A 132 -49.12 -15.12 -15.32
CA LYS A 132 -50.53 -15.13 -14.88
C LYS A 132 -51.43 -14.32 -15.79
N GLU A 133 -51.02 -13.13 -16.21
CA GLU A 133 -51.79 -12.30 -17.15
C GLU A 133 -51.97 -12.97 -18.52
N GLU A 134 -50.97 -13.73 -18.98
CA GLU A 134 -51.07 -14.54 -20.20
C GLU A 134 -51.97 -15.77 -20.02
N GLU A 135 -51.85 -16.49 -18.91
CA GLU A 135 -52.74 -17.59 -18.54
C GLU A 135 -54.21 -17.12 -18.47
N GLU A 136 -54.48 -15.97 -17.85
CA GLU A 136 -55.80 -15.34 -17.79
C GLU A 136 -56.31 -14.95 -19.18
N ARG A 137 -55.44 -14.40 -20.04
CA ARG A 137 -55.79 -14.05 -21.42
C ARG A 137 -56.18 -15.29 -22.21
N ILE A 138 -55.44 -16.39 -22.08
CA ILE A 138 -55.72 -17.67 -22.76
C ILE A 138 -57.04 -18.25 -22.26
N LEU A 139 -57.30 -18.20 -20.95
CA LEU A 139 -58.55 -18.69 -20.37
C LEU A 139 -59.77 -17.86 -20.79
N ALA A 140 -59.58 -16.57 -21.08
CA ALA A 140 -60.64 -15.69 -21.56
C ALA A 140 -61.00 -15.88 -23.05
N ILE A 141 -60.20 -16.62 -23.83
CA ILE A 141 -60.48 -16.89 -25.25
C ILE A 141 -61.74 -17.77 -25.37
N ASN A 142 -62.70 -17.29 -26.16
CA ASN A 142 -63.91 -18.06 -26.47
C ASN A 142 -63.64 -19.08 -27.60
N LEU A 143 -63.67 -20.36 -27.24
CA LEU A 143 -63.42 -21.50 -28.13
C LEU A 143 -64.42 -21.63 -29.29
N ASP A 144 -65.66 -21.14 -29.13
CA ASP A 144 -66.69 -21.22 -30.16
C ASP A 144 -66.41 -20.28 -31.33
N GLN A 145 -65.70 -19.18 -31.07
CA GLN A 145 -65.32 -18.17 -32.07
C GLN A 145 -64.02 -18.53 -32.80
N CYS A 146 -63.29 -19.54 -32.34
CA CYS A 146 -62.04 -19.98 -32.95
C CYS A 146 -62.25 -20.94 -34.14
N GLN A 147 -61.33 -20.94 -35.10
CA GLN A 147 -61.28 -21.96 -36.15
C GLN A 147 -61.05 -23.36 -35.56
N PRO A 148 -61.48 -24.47 -36.21
CA PRO A 148 -61.41 -25.80 -35.63
C PRO A 148 -60.02 -26.22 -35.11
N LEU A 149 -58.95 -25.89 -35.84
CA LEU A 149 -57.59 -26.20 -35.42
C LEU A 149 -57.13 -25.34 -34.22
N GLN A 150 -57.46 -24.05 -34.24
CA GLN A 150 -57.16 -23.12 -33.15
C GLN A 150 -57.93 -23.48 -31.87
N ARG A 151 -59.17 -23.95 -32.02
CA ARG A 151 -59.99 -24.45 -30.91
C ARG A 151 -59.28 -25.57 -30.17
N MET A 152 -58.80 -26.59 -30.89
CA MET A 152 -58.06 -27.71 -30.27
C MET A 152 -56.81 -27.23 -29.54
N TYR A 153 -56.08 -26.27 -30.12
CA TYR A 153 -54.87 -25.72 -29.52
C TYR A 153 -55.15 -24.96 -28.22
N TYR A 154 -56.10 -24.01 -28.23
CA TYR A 154 -56.43 -23.24 -27.04
C TYR A 154 -57.14 -24.08 -25.98
N GLN A 155 -57.93 -25.09 -26.38
CA GLN A 155 -58.51 -26.03 -25.44
C GLN A 155 -57.42 -26.77 -24.66
N ALA A 156 -56.41 -27.32 -25.34
CA ALA A 156 -55.30 -28.01 -24.68
C ALA A 156 -54.52 -27.07 -23.73
N LEU A 157 -54.30 -25.81 -24.13
CA LEU A 157 -53.66 -24.82 -23.25
C LEU A 157 -54.51 -24.47 -22.02
N GLN A 158 -55.83 -24.29 -22.19
CA GLN A 158 -56.73 -24.01 -21.06
C GLN A 158 -56.77 -25.18 -20.07
N GLU A 159 -56.80 -26.42 -20.57
CA GLU A 159 -56.74 -27.63 -19.74
C GLU A 159 -55.44 -27.71 -18.93
N ASP A 160 -54.28 -27.47 -19.56
CA ASP A 160 -52.97 -27.46 -18.89
C ASP A 160 -52.88 -26.37 -17.80
N ILE A 161 -53.39 -25.15 -18.07
CA ILE A 161 -53.46 -24.06 -17.09
C ILE A 161 -54.33 -24.47 -15.88
N ILE A 162 -55.50 -25.08 -16.13
CA ILE A 162 -56.39 -25.56 -15.07
C ILE A 162 -55.70 -26.66 -14.24
N GLU A 163 -55.01 -27.59 -14.88
CA GLU A 163 -54.25 -28.64 -14.21
C GLU A 163 -53.15 -28.05 -13.31
N LYS A 164 -52.37 -27.09 -13.83
CA LYS A 164 -51.33 -26.36 -13.07
C LYS A 164 -51.91 -25.61 -11.86
N LEU A 165 -53.09 -24.99 -12.00
CA LEU A 165 -53.79 -24.32 -10.89
C LEU A 165 -54.31 -25.32 -9.85
N ASN A 166 -54.77 -26.50 -10.28
CA ASN A 166 -55.22 -27.58 -9.41
C ASN A 166 -54.04 -28.20 -8.65
N ALA A 167 -52.90 -28.42 -9.31
CA ALA A 167 -51.67 -28.91 -8.70
C ALA A 167 -51.17 -27.95 -7.62
N ARG A 168 -51.12 -26.64 -7.91
CA ARG A 168 -50.78 -25.59 -6.92
C ARG A 168 -51.70 -25.63 -5.70
N ARG A 169 -53.02 -25.78 -5.89
CA ARG A 169 -54.00 -25.91 -4.78
C ARG A 169 -53.85 -27.18 -3.95
N ARG A 170 -53.43 -28.29 -4.55
CA ARG A 170 -53.18 -29.56 -3.84
C ARG A 170 -51.90 -29.50 -3.02
N GLY A 171 -50.83 -28.92 -3.57
CA GLY A 171 -49.55 -28.74 -2.88
C GLY A 171 -49.60 -27.77 -1.70
N SER A 172 -50.50 -26.78 -1.71
CA SER A 172 -50.66 -25.83 -0.59
C SER A 172 -51.45 -26.37 0.61
N ARG A 173 -51.99 -27.59 0.53
CA ARG A 173 -52.83 -28.22 1.56
C ARG A 173 -52.10 -29.31 2.36
N GLN A 174 -50.81 -29.51 2.12
CA GLN A 174 -49.91 -30.35 2.92
C GLN A 174 -48.91 -29.46 3.66
#